data_AF-I4FXR9-F1
#
_entry.id   AF-I4FXR9-F1
#
_cell.length_a   1.000
_cell.length_b   1.000
_cell.length_c   1.000
_cell.angle_alpha   90.00
_cell.angle_beta   90.00
_cell.angle_gamma   90.00
#
_symmetry.space_group_name_H-M   'P 1'
#
loop_
_entity.id
_entity.type
_entity.pdbx_description
1 polymer ?
#
loop_
_entity_poly.entity_id
_entity_poly.type
_entity_poly.pdbx_seq_one_letter_code
_entity_poly.pdbx_strand_id
1 'polypeptide(L)'
;MVEISDRKLKEDIKEYEKFERVVTEKGQDRVTIAIDVSSHKINLNDQSIENYGDLIYLESKGSGTIEKNEDWLQYFREIFKTVNIAQQKNYQEIKLVYSMPITLGILVGMAVQQYWPILLTQYGNSTYRNLINLQEFKLYRGR
;
A
#
# COMPACT_ATOMS: atom_id res chain seq x y z
N MET A 1 29.10 7.43 -0.65
CA MET A 1 27.86 8.14 -1.06
C MET A 1 26.95 7.07 -1.66
N VAL A 2 25.79 6.79 -1.06
CA VAL A 2 24.87 5.77 -1.58
C VAL A 2 24.14 6.38 -2.77
N GLU A 3 24.35 5.80 -3.95
CA GLU A 3 23.64 6.18 -5.18
C GLU A 3 22.21 5.62 -5.10
N ILE A 4 21.26 6.45 -4.69
CA ILE A 4 19.84 6.05 -4.66
C ILE A 4 19.33 6.09 -6.11
N SER A 5 19.34 4.93 -6.76
CA SER A 5 18.72 4.77 -8.08
C SER A 5 17.25 4.42 -7.92
N ASP A 6 16.36 5.39 -8.15
CA ASP A 6 14.89 5.20 -8.19
C ASP A 6 14.48 4.01 -9.08
N ARG A 7 15.25 3.74 -10.15
CA ARG A 7 15.02 2.63 -11.06
C ARG A 7 15.17 1.26 -10.38
N LYS A 8 16.18 1.08 -9.52
CA LYS A 8 16.39 -0.18 -8.78
C LYS A 8 15.30 -0.44 -7.74
N LEU A 9 14.69 0.63 -7.21
CA LEU A 9 13.57 0.52 -6.27
C LEU A 9 12.30 0.04 -6.97
N LYS A 10 12.13 0.42 -8.24
CA LYS A 10 10.95 0.11 -9.05
C LYS A 10 11.13 -1.08 -10.00
N GLU A 11 12.23 -1.82 -9.85
CA GLU A 11 12.48 -3.02 -10.65
C GLU A 11 11.39 -4.06 -10.40
N ASP A 12 10.86 -4.62 -11.50
CA ASP A 12 9.83 -5.64 -11.42
C ASP A 12 10.42 -6.91 -10.79
N ILE A 13 9.67 -7.47 -9.84
CA ILE A 13 10.03 -8.68 -9.12
C ILE A 13 9.13 -9.81 -9.61
N LYS A 14 9.64 -11.04 -9.70
CA LYS A 14 8.85 -12.16 -10.23
C LYS A 14 7.79 -12.64 -9.24
N GLU A 15 8.15 -12.78 -7.97
CA GLU A 15 7.34 -13.43 -6.95
C GLU A 15 7.24 -12.58 -5.67
N TYR A 16 6.26 -12.90 -4.83
CA TYR A 16 6.11 -12.31 -3.50
C TYR A 16 6.85 -13.18 -2.49
N GLU A 17 8.01 -12.72 -2.03
CA GLU A 17 8.86 -13.40 -1.05
C GLU A 17 8.42 -13.07 0.37
N LYS A 18 8.04 -11.82 0.63
CA LYS A 18 7.71 -11.29 1.95
C LYS A 18 6.22 -11.36 2.26
N PHE A 19 5.36 -11.30 1.25
CA PHE A 19 3.91 -11.32 1.42
C PHE A 19 3.26 -12.57 0.86
N GLU A 20 2.18 -13.01 1.51
CA GLU A 20 1.10 -13.71 0.86
C GLU A 20 0.11 -12.67 0.31
N ARG A 21 -0.26 -12.83 -0.97
CA ARG A 21 -1.19 -11.91 -1.64
C ARG A 21 -2.53 -12.62 -1.86
N VAL A 22 -3.57 -12.08 -1.23
CA VAL A 22 -4.95 -12.52 -1.40
C VAL A 22 -5.72 -11.44 -2.15
N VAL A 23 -6.55 -11.84 -3.11
CA VAL A 23 -7.35 -10.92 -3.93
C VAL A 23 -8.82 -11.32 -3.87
N THR A 24 -9.68 -10.35 -3.57
CA THR A 24 -11.13 -10.47 -3.62
C THR A 24 -11.66 -9.48 -4.63
N GLU A 25 -12.09 -9.97 -5.79
CA GLU A 25 -12.66 -9.14 -6.85
C GLU A 25 -14.19 -9.10 -6.71
N LYS A 26 -14.73 -7.89 -6.63
CA LYS A 26 -16.17 -7.57 -6.62
C LYS A 26 -16.61 -6.87 -7.91
N GLY A 27 -15.70 -6.70 -8.86
CA GLY A 27 -15.95 -6.00 -10.13
C GLY A 27 -16.15 -4.50 -9.96
N GLN A 28 -15.56 -3.90 -8.92
CA GLN A 28 -15.68 -2.47 -8.63
C GLN A 28 -14.57 -1.67 -9.34
N ASP A 29 -14.82 -0.38 -9.54
CA ASP A 29 -13.84 0.54 -10.14
C ASP A 29 -12.81 1.09 -9.12
N ARG A 30 -12.95 0.70 -7.85
CA ARG A 30 -12.07 1.06 -6.74
C ARG A 30 -11.49 -0.19 -6.08
N VAL A 31 -10.33 -0.03 -5.46
CA VAL A 31 -9.65 -1.11 -4.74
C VAL A 31 -9.09 -0.64 -3.42
N THR A 32 -9.24 -1.47 -2.38
CA THR A 32 -8.47 -1.36 -1.15
C THR A 32 -7.23 -2.25 -1.28
N ILE A 33 -6.04 -1.67 -1.07
CA ILE A 33 -4.82 -2.43 -0.81
C ILE A 33 -4.58 -2.39 0.71
N ALA A 34 -4.76 -3.53 1.36
CA ALA A 34 -4.52 -3.71 2.79
C ALA A 34 -3.14 -4.35 3.01
N ILE A 35 -2.27 -3.72 3.80
CA ILE A 35 -0.87 -4.10 3.97
C ILE A 35 -0.60 -4.40 5.44
N ASP A 36 -0.33 -5.66 5.77
CA ASP A 36 -0.18 -6.12 7.15
C ASP A 36 1.23 -6.66 7.40
N VAL A 37 2.05 -5.85 8.06
CA VAL A 37 3.49 -6.02 8.28
C VAL A 37 3.84 -5.89 9.77
N SER A 38 2.84 -5.80 10.65
CA SER A 38 3.05 -5.63 12.08
C SER A 38 2.29 -6.68 12.88
N SER A 39 2.54 -6.72 14.19
CA SER A 39 1.81 -7.59 15.10
C SER A 39 0.31 -7.25 15.21
N HIS A 40 -0.07 -6.02 14.86
CA HIS A 40 -1.46 -5.57 14.88
C HIS A 40 -2.12 -5.85 13.53
N LYS A 41 -3.00 -6.85 13.50
CA LYS A 41 -3.65 -7.26 12.25
C LYS A 41 -4.71 -6.28 11.79
N ILE A 42 -4.85 -6.12 10.47
CA ILE A 42 -5.92 -5.31 9.88
C ILE A 42 -7.26 -6.05 10.00
N ASN A 43 -8.29 -5.38 10.52
CA ASN A 43 -9.65 -5.92 10.52
C ASN A 43 -10.27 -5.78 9.12
N LEU A 44 -10.13 -6.81 8.29
CA LEU A 44 -10.66 -6.81 6.91
C LEU A 44 -12.20 -6.76 6.83
N ASN A 45 -12.90 -7.09 7.92
CA ASN A 45 -14.36 -7.00 8.03
C ASN A 45 -14.85 -5.60 8.44
N ASP A 46 -13.95 -4.63 8.56
CA ASP A 46 -14.33 -3.25 8.81
C ASP A 46 -15.11 -2.70 7.59
N GLN A 47 -16.25 -2.06 7.84
CA GLN A 47 -17.13 -1.54 6.79
C GLN A 47 -16.44 -0.52 5.87
N SER A 48 -15.44 0.21 6.36
CA SER A 48 -14.64 1.15 5.55
C SER A 48 -13.77 0.44 4.51
N ILE A 49 -13.49 -0.86 4.68
CA ILE A 49 -12.78 -1.73 3.75
C ILE A 49 -13.79 -2.48 2.88
N GLU A 50 -14.73 -3.19 3.52
CA GLU A 50 -15.67 -4.07 2.82
C GLU A 50 -16.52 -3.32 1.79
N ASN A 51 -16.97 -2.11 2.11
CA ASN A 51 -17.88 -1.34 1.24
C ASN A 51 -17.16 -0.47 0.22
N TYR A 52 -15.82 -0.44 0.21
CA TYR A 52 -15.08 0.50 -0.63
C TYR A 52 -14.86 0.01 -2.06
N GLY A 53 -14.61 -1.28 -2.25
CA GLY A 53 -14.32 -1.83 -3.57
C GLY A 53 -13.77 -3.26 -3.53
N ASP A 54 -13.01 -3.61 -4.56
CA ASP A 54 -12.18 -4.81 -4.58
C ASP A 54 -11.16 -4.78 -3.44
N LEU A 55 -10.61 -5.92 -3.05
CA LEU A 55 -9.60 -6.02 -1.99
C LEU A 55 -8.37 -6.76 -2.51
N ILE A 56 -7.20 -6.16 -2.30
CA ILE A 56 -5.91 -6.84 -2.37
C ILE A 56 -5.29 -6.79 -0.98
N TYR A 57 -5.15 -7.94 -0.35
CA TYR A 57 -4.56 -8.07 0.98
C TYR A 57 -3.14 -8.63 0.84
N LEU A 58 -2.19 -7.92 1.44
CA LEU A 58 -0.78 -8.32 1.56
C LEU A 58 -0.52 -8.67 3.02
N GLU A 59 -0.49 -9.96 3.32
CA GLU A 59 -0.16 -10.48 4.64
C GLU A 59 1.33 -10.82 4.71
N SER A 60 2.07 -10.21 5.64
CA SER A 60 3.46 -10.59 5.86
C SER A 60 3.55 -12.05 6.27
N LYS A 61 4.44 -12.80 5.59
CA LYS A 61 4.78 -14.20 5.92
C LYS A 61 5.60 -14.31 7.20
N GLY A 62 6.13 -13.20 7.72
CA GLY A 62 6.89 -13.14 8.95
C GLY A 62 6.02 -13.19 10.22
N SER A 63 6.66 -13.34 11.38
CA SER A 63 5.99 -13.45 12.69
C SER A 63 5.56 -12.11 13.31
N GLY A 64 5.41 -11.05 12.50
CA GLY A 64 5.07 -9.70 12.96
C GLY A 64 6.03 -8.63 12.42
N THR A 65 6.47 -7.72 13.30
CA THR A 65 7.38 -6.59 12.99
C THR A 65 8.62 -7.04 12.21
N ILE A 66 8.94 -6.34 11.12
CA ILE A 66 10.14 -6.59 10.29
C ILE A 66 11.42 -6.53 11.14
N GLU A 67 12.25 -7.57 11.07
CA GLU A 67 13.53 -7.58 11.79
C GLU A 67 14.58 -6.68 11.12
N LYS A 68 15.57 -6.23 11.90
CA LYS A 68 16.59 -5.28 11.42
C LYS A 68 17.43 -5.82 10.26
N ASN A 69 17.66 -7.13 10.22
CA ASN A 69 18.47 -7.86 9.23
C ASN A 69 17.66 -8.34 8.03
N GLU A 70 16.34 -8.17 8.02
CA GLU A 70 15.53 -8.51 6.84
C GLU A 70 15.78 -7.54 5.67
N ASP A 71 15.45 -7.98 4.46
CA ASP A 71 15.45 -7.11 3.29
C ASP A 71 14.19 -6.22 3.25
N TRP A 72 14.29 -5.04 3.87
CA TRP A 72 13.27 -4.00 3.86
C TRP A 72 12.91 -3.52 2.44
N LEU A 73 13.87 -3.58 1.50
CA LEU A 73 13.67 -3.17 0.13
C LEU A 73 12.73 -4.14 -0.60
N GLN A 74 12.80 -5.43 -0.28
CA GLN A 74 11.94 -6.45 -0.86
C GLN A 74 10.47 -6.26 -0.42
N TYR A 75 10.21 -5.97 0.86
CA TYR A 75 8.87 -5.58 1.33
C TYR A 75 8.31 -4.39 0.53
N PHE A 76 9.13 -3.35 0.37
CA PHE A 76 8.76 -2.16 -0.38
C PHE A 76 8.46 -2.48 -1.86
N ARG A 77 9.31 -3.27 -2.54
CA ARG A 77 9.12 -3.68 -3.94
C ARG A 77 7.82 -4.46 -4.15
N GLU A 78 7.48 -5.35 -3.22
CA GLU A 78 6.24 -6.13 -3.27
C GLU A 78 4.98 -5.27 -3.09
N ILE A 79 5.03 -4.31 -2.16
CA ILE A 79 3.96 -3.31 -2.02
C ILE A 79 3.85 -2.49 -3.31
N PHE A 80 4.96 -1.99 -3.83
CA PHE A 80 4.98 -1.17 -5.05
C PHE A 80 4.47 -1.93 -6.28
N LYS A 81 4.87 -3.19 -6.45
CA LYS A 81 4.33 -4.10 -7.48
C LYS A 81 2.81 -4.21 -7.37
N THR A 82 2.28 -4.33 -6.16
CA THR A 82 0.83 -4.43 -5.94
C THR A 82 0.09 -3.15 -6.33
N VAL A 83 0.65 -1.99 -5.98
CA VAL A 83 0.11 -0.69 -6.42
C VAL A 83 0.16 -0.57 -7.94
N ASN A 84 1.26 -0.99 -8.59
CA ASN A 84 1.36 -1.01 -10.05
C ASN A 84 0.34 -1.92 -10.71
N ILE A 85 0.08 -3.11 -10.16
CA ILE A 85 -0.96 -4.02 -10.68
C ILE A 85 -2.33 -3.36 -10.61
N ALA A 86 -2.65 -2.69 -9.49
CA ALA A 86 -3.90 -1.95 -9.36
C ALA A 86 -4.00 -0.82 -10.40
N GLN A 87 -2.90 -0.10 -10.67
CA GLN A 87 -2.84 0.89 -11.73
C GLN A 87 -3.05 0.29 -13.12
N GLN A 88 -2.40 -0.83 -13.44
CA GLN A 88 -2.55 -1.51 -14.73
C GLN A 88 -3.98 -2.04 -14.97
N LYS A 89 -4.69 -2.37 -13.89
CA LYS A 89 -6.11 -2.73 -13.93
C LYS A 89 -7.05 -1.52 -14.08
N ASN A 90 -6.52 -0.30 -14.14
CA ASN A 90 -7.27 0.94 -14.30
C ASN A 90 -8.31 1.22 -13.20
N TYR A 91 -8.00 0.87 -11.94
CA TYR A 91 -8.82 1.33 -10.81
C TYR A 91 -8.78 2.87 -10.74
N GLN A 92 -9.96 3.48 -10.55
CA GLN A 92 -10.15 4.92 -10.45
C GLN A 92 -9.57 5.51 -9.17
N GLU A 93 -9.53 4.73 -8.09
CA GLU A 93 -8.93 5.12 -6.81
C GLU A 93 -8.40 3.87 -6.08
N ILE A 94 -7.25 4.04 -5.43
CA ILE A 94 -6.58 3.02 -4.61
C ILE A 94 -6.61 3.52 -3.16
N LYS A 95 -7.38 2.85 -2.29
CA LYS A 95 -7.31 3.09 -0.85
C LYS A 95 -6.18 2.27 -0.25
N LEU A 96 -5.27 2.92 0.47
CA LEU A 96 -4.24 2.24 1.24
C LEU A 96 -4.68 2.13 2.71
N VAL A 97 -4.84 0.89 3.16
CA VAL A 97 -4.98 0.53 4.57
C VAL A 97 -3.72 -0.21 4.99
N TYR A 98 -3.11 0.19 6.09
CA TYR A 98 -1.80 -0.34 6.43
C TYR A 98 -1.57 -0.46 7.93
N SER A 99 -0.87 -1.53 8.28
CA SER A 99 -0.34 -1.81 9.60
C SER A 99 1.14 -2.15 9.41
N MET A 100 2.01 -1.14 9.45
CA MET A 100 3.43 -1.30 9.14
C MET A 100 4.29 -0.29 9.90
N PRO A 101 5.60 -0.55 10.05
CA PRO A 101 6.54 0.44 10.57
C PRO A 101 6.52 1.73 9.75
N ILE A 102 6.59 2.88 10.43
CA ILE A 102 6.55 4.22 9.80
C ILE A 102 7.59 4.35 8.68
N THR A 103 8.79 3.78 8.88
CA THR A 103 9.87 3.80 7.89
C THR A 103 9.45 3.16 6.56
N LEU A 104 8.73 2.03 6.59
CA LEU A 104 8.22 1.40 5.37
C LEU A 104 7.12 2.26 4.73
N GLY A 105 6.25 2.86 5.55
CA GLY A 105 5.23 3.81 5.08
C GLY A 105 5.83 5.01 4.34
N ILE A 106 6.92 5.57 4.85
CA ILE A 106 7.65 6.67 4.18
C ILE A 106 8.22 6.20 2.84
N LEU A 107 8.86 5.03 2.77
CA LEU A 107 9.40 4.48 1.52
C LEU A 107 8.31 4.28 0.46
N VAL A 108 7.16 3.70 0.85
CA VAL A 108 6.00 3.53 -0.02
C VAL A 108 5.50 4.90 -0.52
N GLY A 109 5.32 5.86 0.39
CA GLY A 109 4.89 7.22 0.07
C GLY A 109 5.81 7.93 -0.94
N MET A 110 7.13 7.79 -0.80
CA MET A 110 8.11 8.37 -1.72
C MET A 110 8.00 7.80 -3.14
N ALA A 111 7.61 6.54 -3.28
CA ALA A 111 7.56 5.85 -4.56
C ALA A 111 6.24 6.05 -5.32
N VAL A 112 5.12 6.09 -4.59
CA VAL A 112 3.80 6.28 -5.20
C VAL A 112 3.58 7.72 -5.72
N GLN A 113 4.28 8.69 -5.13
CA GLN A 113 4.23 10.12 -5.50
C GLN A 113 2.77 10.62 -5.66
N GLN A 114 2.56 11.70 -6.43
CA GLN A 114 1.25 12.33 -6.65
C GLN A 114 0.58 11.91 -7.97
N TYR A 115 1.11 10.89 -8.65
CA TYR A 115 0.62 10.48 -9.96
C TYR A 115 -0.65 9.63 -9.88
N TRP A 116 -0.82 8.90 -8.77
CA TRP A 116 -1.89 7.92 -8.61
C TRP A 116 -2.99 8.44 -7.68
N PRO A 117 -4.27 8.16 -7.98
CA PRO A 117 -5.40 8.45 -7.11
C PRO A 117 -5.34 7.55 -5.87
N ILE A 118 -4.48 7.91 -4.92
CA ILE A 118 -4.25 7.14 -3.70
C ILE A 118 -4.89 7.87 -2.53
N LEU A 119 -5.80 7.17 -1.86
CA LEU A 119 -6.44 7.58 -0.63
C LEU A 119 -5.70 6.94 0.55
N LEU A 120 -4.97 7.76 1.30
CA LEU A 120 -4.35 7.33 2.55
C LEU A 120 -5.39 7.26 3.65
N THR A 121 -5.26 6.26 4.52
CA THR A 121 -6.11 6.10 5.71
C THR A 121 -5.29 6.17 6.98
N GLN A 122 -5.98 6.41 8.10
CA GLN A 122 -5.45 6.32 9.45
C GLN A 122 -6.42 5.49 10.30
N TYR A 123 -5.88 4.49 11.01
CA TYR A 123 -6.66 3.77 11.99
C TYR A 123 -6.92 4.65 13.21
N GLY A 124 -8.18 4.79 13.60
CA GLY A 124 -8.58 5.55 14.78
C GLY A 124 -10.06 5.37 15.08
N ASN A 125 -10.42 5.37 16.37
CA ASN A 125 -11.79 5.08 16.83
C ASN A 125 -12.33 3.76 16.25
N SER A 126 -11.50 2.71 16.28
CA SER A 126 -11.82 1.36 15.84
C SER A 126 -12.16 1.20 14.35
N THR A 127 -11.77 2.14 13.49
CA THR A 127 -11.99 2.05 12.04
C THR A 127 -10.89 2.75 11.23
N TYR A 128 -10.86 2.55 9.92
CA TYR A 128 -9.87 3.12 8.99
C TYR A 128 -10.43 4.38 8.33
N ARG A 129 -10.13 5.54 8.93
CA ARG A 129 -10.63 6.83 8.45
C ARG A 129 -9.81 7.32 7.27
N ASN A 130 -10.48 7.87 6.28
CA ASN A 130 -9.85 8.59 5.18
C ASN A 130 -9.06 9.77 5.75
N LEU A 131 -7.78 9.88 5.36
CA LEU A 131 -6.88 10.93 5.84
C LEU A 131 -6.66 11.97 4.75
N ILE A 132 -6.11 11.55 3.60
CA ILE A 132 -5.76 12.45 2.51
C ILE A 132 -5.71 11.72 1.17
N ASN A 133 -6.19 12.35 0.11
CA ASN A 133 -5.97 11.89 -1.25
C ASN A 133 -4.72 12.57 -1.83
N LEU A 134 -3.74 11.79 -2.29
CA LEU A 134 -2.47 12.31 -2.77
C LEU A 134 -2.58 13.20 -4.03
N GLN A 135 -3.68 13.10 -4.79
CA GLN A 135 -3.93 13.99 -5.92
C GLN A 135 -4.35 15.41 -5.51
N GLU A 136 -4.80 15.63 -4.27
CA GLU A 136 -5.15 16.97 -3.78
C GLU A 136 -3.92 17.89 -3.78
N PHE A 137 -2.71 17.35 -3.58
CA PHE A 137 -1.47 18.11 -3.66
C PHE A 137 -1.15 18.62 -5.08
N LYS A 138 -1.66 17.97 -6.12
CA LYS A 138 -1.47 18.39 -7.51
C LYS A 138 -2.19 19.71 -7.80
N LEU A 139 -3.31 19.97 -7.13
CA LEU A 139 -4.12 21.18 -7.30
C LEU A 139 -3.47 22.41 -6.64
N TYR A 140 -2.62 22.23 -5.63
CA TYR A 140 -1.96 23.34 -4.94
C TYR A 140 -0.78 23.96 -5.70
N ARG A 141 -0.32 23.38 -6.81
CA ARG A 141 0.76 23.95 -7.65
C ARG A 141 0.30 25.01 -8.66
N GLY A 142 -0.94 25.49 -8.55
CA GLY A 142 -1.49 26.52 -9.44
C GLY A 142 -2.43 27.48 -8.73
N ARG A 143 -1.88 28.30 -7.83
CA ARG A 143 -2.40 29.63 -7.46
C ARG A 143 -1.24 30.55 -7.13
#